data_AF-A0A968MTV7-F1
#
_entry.id   AF-A0A968MTV7-F1
#
_cell.length_a   1.000
_cell.length_b   1.000
_cell.length_c   1.000
_cell.angle_alpha   90.00
_cell.angle_beta   90.00
_cell.angle_gamma   90.00
#
_symmetry.space_group_name_H-M   'P 1'
#
loop_
_entity.id
_entity.type
_entity.pdbx_description
1 polymer ?
#
loop_
_entity_poly.entity_id
_entity_poly.type
_entity_poly.pdbx_seq_one_letter_code
_entity_poly.pdbx_strand_id
1 'polypeptide(L)'
;MGGGNHFIEVARDEEENLWLIIHSGSRFLGLLVCNYHRTRARNYLKEKYQGAGAYHHFEYMPIETEGKEYLEDLKITQQFASDNRRVMAQVLIEGFFKKKFSACPVVESVHNYVDFTDRVIRKGAISASKDKTVVIPINMRDGSLIARGKGNADWNFSAPHGAGRLLSRGSAKELISIAEYKESMKGVFSSCVNESMLDESPMVYKSMEEITSRIGDTVEILSILKPLYNYKAGS
;
A
#
# COMPACT_ATOMS: atom_id res chain seq x y z
N MET A 1 -11.54 -2.85 -5.79
CA MET A 1 -10.08 -2.75 -6.03
C MET A 1 -9.63 -1.34 -6.41
N GLY A 2 -9.99 -0.85 -7.61
CA GLY A 2 -9.62 0.46 -8.14
C GLY A 2 -8.33 0.51 -8.95
N GLY A 3 -8.06 1.64 -9.60
CA GLY A 3 -6.85 1.85 -10.40
C GLY A 3 -5.61 2.28 -9.60
N GLY A 4 -4.51 2.51 -10.33
CA GLY A 4 -3.19 2.85 -9.79
C GLY A 4 -2.39 1.59 -9.39
N ASN A 5 -1.69 1.65 -8.26
CA ASN A 5 -0.91 0.53 -7.75
C ASN A 5 -1.75 -0.53 -7.00
N HIS A 6 -3.08 -0.53 -7.15
CA HIS A 6 -3.95 -1.52 -6.54
C HIS A 6 -3.97 -2.81 -7.37
N PHE A 7 -3.88 -3.95 -6.70
CA PHE A 7 -3.80 -5.25 -7.37
C PHE A 7 -4.38 -6.39 -6.53
N ILE A 8 -4.64 -7.50 -7.21
CA ILE A 8 -4.80 -8.84 -6.65
C ILE A 8 -3.66 -9.70 -7.18
N GLU A 9 -3.02 -10.45 -6.30
CA GLU A 9 -1.94 -11.36 -6.65
C GLU A 9 -2.17 -12.71 -5.98
N VAL A 10 -1.91 -13.79 -6.72
CA VAL A 10 -1.73 -15.12 -6.15
C VAL A 10 -0.27 -15.44 -6.23
N ALA A 11 0.34 -15.71 -5.09
CA ALA A 11 1.77 -15.99 -4.97
C ALA A 11 1.99 -17.31 -4.23
N ARG A 12 3.22 -17.79 -4.29
CA ARG A 12 3.67 -19.01 -3.64
C ARG A 12 4.89 -18.71 -2.77
N ASP A 13 4.93 -19.30 -1.58
CA ASP A 13 6.12 -19.27 -0.72
C ASP A 13 7.08 -20.44 -1.02
N GLU A 14 8.14 -20.53 -0.24
CA GLU A 14 9.17 -21.56 -0.37
C GLU A 14 8.68 -22.98 0.02
N GLU A 15 7.58 -23.07 0.75
CA GLU A 15 6.94 -24.33 1.19
C GLU A 15 5.78 -24.75 0.26
N GLU A 16 5.65 -24.08 -0.89
CA GLU A 16 4.59 -24.31 -1.88
C GLU A 16 3.17 -23.94 -1.42
N ASN A 17 3.02 -23.21 -0.31
CA ASN A 17 1.72 -22.67 0.10
C ASN A 17 1.30 -21.54 -0.83
N LEU A 18 -0.02 -21.43 -1.05
CA LEU A 18 -0.61 -20.37 -1.86
C LEU A 18 -1.07 -19.21 -0.99
N TRP A 19 -0.70 -18.01 -1.42
CA TRP A 19 -1.04 -16.74 -0.78
C TRP A 19 -1.91 -15.91 -1.71
N LEU A 20 -2.98 -15.32 -1.17
CA LEU A 20 -3.78 -14.30 -1.84
C LEU A 20 -3.42 -12.94 -1.28
N ILE A 21 -2.82 -12.09 -2.09
CA ILE A 21 -2.41 -10.73 -1.72
C ILE A 21 -3.37 -9.73 -2.37
N ILE A 22 -3.91 -8.82 -1.56
CA ILE A 22 -4.82 -7.77 -2.00
C ILE A 22 -4.28 -6.42 -1.56
N HIS A 23 -3.89 -5.61 -2.53
CA HIS A 23 -3.47 -4.24 -2.31
C HIS A 23 -4.58 -3.27 -2.72
N SER A 24 -5.28 -2.71 -1.74
CA SER A 24 -6.38 -1.76 -1.96
C SER A 24 -6.61 -0.85 -0.75
N GLY A 25 -7.14 0.35 -1.00
CA GLY A 25 -7.45 1.33 0.04
C GLY A 25 -8.94 1.64 0.21
N SER A 26 -9.21 2.82 0.78
CA SER A 26 -10.54 3.36 1.10
C SER A 26 -11.33 3.87 -0.12
N ARG A 27 -10.85 3.59 -1.34
CA ARG A 27 -11.48 4.02 -2.61
C ARG A 27 -11.69 5.54 -2.64
N PHE A 28 -12.72 6.00 -3.36
CA PHE A 28 -13.02 7.42 -3.51
C PHE A 28 -13.43 8.10 -2.19
N LEU A 29 -13.99 7.34 -1.25
CA LEU A 29 -14.41 7.85 0.05
C LEU A 29 -13.26 8.52 0.82
N GLY A 30 -12.11 7.86 0.94
CA GLY A 30 -10.95 8.45 1.64
C GLY A 30 -10.41 9.71 0.94
N LEU A 31 -10.51 9.78 -0.38
CA LEU A 31 -10.13 10.99 -1.13
C LEU A 31 -11.07 12.16 -0.83
N LEU A 32 -12.38 11.91 -0.76
CA LEU A 32 -13.37 12.92 -0.41
C LEU A 32 -13.13 13.46 1.00
N VAL A 33 -12.97 12.58 1.99
CA VAL A 33 -12.69 12.96 3.39
C VAL A 33 -11.40 13.77 3.49
N CYS A 34 -10.32 13.32 2.84
CA CYS A 34 -9.05 14.03 2.81
C CYS A 34 -9.20 15.45 2.21
N ASN A 35 -9.88 15.59 1.08
CA ASN A 35 -10.09 16.88 0.42
C ASN A 35 -10.96 17.83 1.25
N TYR A 36 -12.00 17.30 1.90
CA TYR A 36 -12.88 18.06 2.78
C TYR A 36 -12.09 18.68 3.94
N HIS A 37 -11.38 17.86 4.71
CA HIS A 37 -10.60 18.34 5.86
C HIS A 37 -9.40 19.20 5.47
N ARG A 38 -8.74 18.90 4.34
CA ARG A 38 -7.67 19.77 3.81
C ARG A 38 -8.19 21.16 3.48
N THR A 39 -9.41 21.28 2.96
CA THR A 39 -10.02 22.59 2.65
C THR A 39 -10.32 23.38 3.92
N ARG A 40 -10.84 22.71 4.96
CA ARG A 40 -11.06 23.33 6.28
C ARG A 40 -9.76 23.78 6.92
N ALA A 41 -8.73 22.92 6.92
CA ALA A 41 -7.40 23.27 7.43
C ALA A 41 -6.80 24.47 6.69
N ARG A 42 -6.96 24.56 5.36
CA ARG A 42 -6.55 25.73 4.57
C ARG A 42 -7.26 27.00 5.01
N ASN A 43 -8.57 26.95 5.22
CA ASN A 43 -9.36 28.10 5.62
C ASN A 43 -8.97 28.56 7.03
N TYR A 44 -8.85 27.61 7.98
CA TYR A 44 -8.37 27.87 9.34
C TYR A 44 -7.00 28.57 9.35
N LEU A 45 -6.03 28.06 8.58
CA LEU A 45 -4.69 28.66 8.50
C LEU A 45 -4.72 30.04 7.84
N LYS A 46 -5.52 30.23 6.79
CA LYS A 46 -5.67 31.55 6.16
C LYS A 46 -6.20 32.60 7.13
N GLU A 47 -7.21 32.26 7.92
CA GLU A 47 -7.80 33.15 8.92
C GLU A 47 -6.80 33.43 10.06
N LYS A 48 -6.24 32.37 10.65
CA LYS A 48 -5.32 32.47 11.79
C LYS A 48 -4.07 33.29 11.49
N TYR A 49 -3.53 33.16 10.28
CA TYR A 49 -2.30 33.82 9.87
C TYR A 49 -2.53 34.99 8.91
N GLN A 50 -3.77 35.47 8.74
CA GLN A 50 -4.12 36.63 7.89
C GLN A 50 -3.55 36.52 6.46
N GLY A 51 -3.53 35.31 5.90
CA GLY A 51 -2.96 35.03 4.57
C GLY A 51 -1.42 35.02 4.50
N ALA A 52 -0.72 35.27 5.60
CA ALA A 52 0.73 35.11 5.67
C ALA A 52 1.09 33.63 5.87
N GLY A 53 1.87 33.08 4.93
CA GLY A 53 2.31 31.70 4.98
C GLY A 53 1.52 30.83 4.01
N ALA A 54 2.07 30.65 2.81
CA ALA A 54 1.60 29.61 1.94
C ALA A 54 2.08 28.26 2.51
N TYR A 55 1.22 27.59 3.28
CA TYR A 55 1.43 26.23 3.77
C TYR A 55 1.22 25.25 2.61
N HIS A 56 2.04 25.35 1.58
CA HIS A 56 1.94 24.48 0.41
C HIS A 56 2.15 23.03 0.84
N HIS A 57 1.05 22.27 0.92
CA HIS A 57 1.00 20.84 1.23
C HIS A 57 1.26 20.41 2.69
N PHE A 58 1.32 21.35 3.63
CA PHE A 58 1.48 21.09 5.07
C PHE A 58 0.34 21.68 5.90
N GLU A 59 -0.87 21.66 5.35
CA GLU A 59 -2.03 22.20 6.05
C GLU A 59 -2.40 21.33 7.25
N TYR A 60 -2.64 21.97 8.40
CA TYR A 60 -2.96 21.32 9.65
C TYR A 60 -4.06 22.07 10.39
N MET A 61 -4.71 21.35 11.30
CA MET A 61 -5.76 21.87 12.17
C MET A 61 -5.58 21.27 13.57
N PRO A 62 -5.56 22.07 14.65
CA PRO A 62 -5.44 21.55 16.00
C PRO A 62 -6.54 20.54 16.35
N ILE A 63 -6.21 19.53 17.13
CA ILE A 63 -7.15 18.47 17.52
C ILE A 63 -8.26 19.04 18.40
N GLU A 64 -7.95 20.06 19.20
CA GLU A 64 -8.85 20.75 20.12
C GLU A 64 -9.90 21.59 19.40
N THR A 65 -9.76 21.80 18.08
CA THR A 65 -10.75 22.48 17.23
C THR A 65 -11.51 21.45 16.39
N GLU A 66 -11.85 21.80 15.15
CA GLU A 66 -12.46 20.90 14.18
C GLU A 66 -11.53 19.74 13.76
N GLY A 67 -10.25 19.74 14.15
CA GLY A 67 -9.30 18.65 13.86
C GLY A 67 -9.71 17.29 14.43
N LYS A 68 -10.51 17.28 15.50
CA LYS A 68 -11.08 16.04 16.03
C LYS A 68 -12.02 15.34 15.04
N GLU A 69 -12.77 16.10 14.24
CA GLU A 69 -13.69 15.54 13.25
C GLU A 69 -12.94 14.79 12.16
N TYR A 70 -11.76 15.27 11.76
CA TYR A 70 -10.87 14.54 10.84
C TYR A 70 -10.48 13.17 11.38
N LEU A 71 -10.16 13.09 12.68
CA LEU A 71 -9.80 11.83 13.31
C LEU A 71 -10.98 10.84 13.36
N GLU A 72 -12.20 11.30 13.62
CA GLU A 72 -13.40 10.44 13.58
C GLU A 72 -13.69 9.94 12.16
N ASP A 73 -13.64 10.82 11.16
CA ASP A 73 -13.84 10.42 9.75
C ASP A 73 -12.73 9.48 9.27
N LEU A 74 -11.49 9.68 9.74
CA LEU A 74 -10.38 8.76 9.43
C LEU A 74 -10.66 7.35 9.95
N LYS A 75 -11.23 7.18 11.14
CA LYS A 75 -11.59 5.84 11.65
C LYS A 75 -12.55 5.15 10.68
N ILE A 76 -13.56 5.87 10.19
CA ILE A 76 -14.55 5.34 9.24
C ILE A 76 -13.87 4.94 7.93
N THR A 77 -13.02 5.80 7.37
CA THR A 77 -12.34 5.50 6.09
C THR A 77 -11.32 4.37 6.21
N GLN A 78 -10.61 4.26 7.33
CA GLN A 78 -9.70 3.16 7.64
C GLN A 78 -10.45 1.84 7.81
N GLN A 79 -11.57 1.86 8.53
CA GLN A 79 -12.44 0.69 8.69
C GLN A 79 -13.01 0.24 7.33
N PHE A 80 -13.52 1.19 6.53
CA PHE A 80 -14.00 0.91 5.18
C PHE A 80 -12.92 0.27 4.30
N ALA A 81 -11.67 0.73 4.39
CA ALA A 81 -10.56 0.14 3.64
C ALA A 81 -10.28 -1.33 4.05
N SER A 82 -10.30 -1.61 5.36
CA SER A 82 -10.13 -2.96 5.90
C SER A 82 -11.28 -3.88 5.46
N ASP A 83 -12.53 -3.44 5.62
CA ASP A 83 -13.71 -4.20 5.20
C ASP A 83 -13.75 -4.44 3.69
N ASN A 84 -13.38 -3.45 2.89
CA ASN A 84 -13.26 -3.60 1.44
C ASN A 84 -12.27 -4.72 1.09
N ARG A 85 -11.08 -4.76 1.70
CA ARG A 85 -10.10 -5.86 1.48
C ARG A 85 -10.64 -7.20 1.96
N ARG A 86 -11.25 -7.25 3.14
CA ARG A 86 -11.83 -8.47 3.71
C ARG A 86 -12.92 -9.07 2.83
N VAL A 87 -13.84 -8.23 2.33
CA VAL A 87 -14.91 -8.68 1.42
C VAL A 87 -14.33 -9.18 0.09
N MET A 88 -13.35 -8.48 -0.49
CA MET A 88 -12.66 -8.96 -1.71
C MET A 88 -12.01 -10.33 -1.47
N ALA A 89 -11.31 -10.51 -0.33
CA ALA A 89 -10.69 -11.77 0.03
C ALA A 89 -11.74 -12.89 0.21
N GLN A 90 -12.83 -12.62 0.91
CA GLN A 90 -13.94 -13.58 1.10
C GLN A 90 -14.53 -14.04 -0.23
N VAL A 91 -14.87 -13.09 -1.12
CA VAL A 91 -15.43 -13.40 -2.44
C VAL A 91 -14.49 -14.31 -3.25
N LEU A 92 -13.18 -14.06 -3.22
CA LEU A 92 -12.21 -14.86 -3.97
C LEU A 92 -11.97 -16.22 -3.33
N ILE A 93 -11.73 -16.25 -2.01
CA ILE A 93 -11.41 -17.49 -1.28
C ILE A 93 -12.60 -18.45 -1.27
N GLU A 94 -13.79 -17.95 -1.00
CA GLU A 94 -15.00 -18.78 -0.91
C GLU A 94 -15.62 -19.00 -2.29
N GLY A 95 -15.66 -17.97 -3.13
CA GLY A 95 -16.30 -18.02 -4.45
C GLY A 95 -15.46 -18.72 -5.51
N PHE A 96 -14.16 -18.43 -5.60
CA PHE A 96 -13.27 -19.01 -6.62
C PHE A 96 -12.52 -20.23 -6.10
N PHE A 97 -11.79 -20.09 -4.99
CA PHE A 97 -10.97 -21.19 -4.44
C PHE A 97 -11.79 -22.26 -3.69
N LYS A 98 -13.08 -22.00 -3.42
CA LYS A 98 -13.98 -22.89 -2.67
C LYS A 98 -13.39 -23.32 -1.31
N LYS A 99 -12.65 -22.43 -0.66
CA LYS A 99 -12.12 -22.59 0.71
C LYS A 99 -12.91 -21.72 1.69
N LYS A 100 -12.80 -22.00 2.99
CA LYS A 100 -13.41 -21.15 4.02
C LYS A 100 -12.46 -20.01 4.37
N PHE A 101 -12.89 -18.77 4.23
CA PHE A 101 -12.06 -17.60 4.59
C PHE A 101 -11.62 -17.65 6.05
N SER A 102 -12.51 -18.09 6.94
CA SER A 102 -12.22 -18.24 8.38
C SER A 102 -11.13 -19.26 8.73
N ALA A 103 -10.75 -20.13 7.80
CA ALA A 103 -9.68 -21.10 7.98
C ALA A 103 -8.34 -20.62 7.43
N CYS A 104 -8.28 -19.42 6.82
CA CYS A 104 -7.07 -18.86 6.25
C CYS A 104 -6.38 -17.94 7.26
N PRO A 105 -5.07 -18.09 7.51
CA PRO A 105 -4.28 -17.07 8.19
C PRO A 105 -4.35 -15.74 7.43
N VAL A 106 -4.46 -14.63 8.17
CA VAL A 106 -4.54 -13.28 7.59
C VAL A 106 -3.40 -12.43 8.14
N VAL A 107 -2.63 -11.83 7.23
CA VAL A 107 -1.65 -10.79 7.53
C VAL A 107 -2.13 -9.50 6.88
N GLU A 108 -2.17 -8.42 7.66
CA GLU A 108 -2.57 -7.11 7.16
C GLU A 108 -1.50 -6.06 7.51
N SER A 109 -1.14 -5.26 6.51
CA SER A 109 -0.25 -4.11 6.68
C SER A 109 -0.88 -2.88 6.04
N VAL A 110 -1.20 -1.88 6.86
CA VAL A 110 -1.79 -0.61 6.42
C VAL A 110 -0.67 0.41 6.28
N HIS A 111 -0.68 1.18 5.18
CA HIS A 111 0.44 2.06 4.84
C HIS A 111 0.08 3.52 4.55
N ASN A 112 -1.16 3.93 4.78
CA ASN A 112 -1.61 5.32 4.74
C ASN A 112 -2.70 5.48 5.80
N TYR A 113 -2.29 5.80 7.02
CA TYR A 113 -3.20 5.81 8.17
C TYR A 113 -2.66 6.64 9.33
N VAL A 114 -3.56 6.99 10.24
CA VAL A 114 -3.21 7.44 11.58
C VAL A 114 -3.45 6.27 12.51
N ASP A 115 -2.43 5.93 13.28
CA ASP A 115 -2.55 4.97 14.36
C ASP A 115 -3.03 5.70 15.61
N PHE A 116 -4.22 5.34 16.09
CA PHE A 116 -4.86 6.02 17.21
C PHE A 116 -4.29 5.61 18.58
N THR A 117 -3.46 4.56 18.62
CA THR A 117 -2.81 4.08 19.84
C THR A 117 -1.48 4.78 20.05
N ASP A 118 -0.60 4.75 19.06
CA ASP A 118 0.74 5.37 19.15
C ASP A 118 0.77 6.83 18.65
N ARG A 119 -0.34 7.32 18.07
CA ARG A 119 -0.51 8.67 17.48
C ARG A 119 0.45 8.97 16.32
N VAL A 120 1.02 7.95 15.69
CA VAL A 120 1.92 8.10 14.54
C VAL A 120 1.11 8.18 13.25
N ILE A 121 1.44 9.18 12.43
CA ILE A 121 0.95 9.31 11.05
C ILE A 121 1.89 8.55 10.14
N ARG A 122 1.39 7.54 9.43
CA ARG A 122 2.18 6.75 8.48
C ARG A 122 1.65 6.97 7.06
N LYS A 123 2.51 7.47 6.17
CA LYS A 123 2.23 7.67 4.75
C LYS A 123 3.31 6.99 3.92
N GLY A 124 2.95 5.93 3.21
CA GLY A 124 3.89 5.05 2.54
C GLY A 124 4.76 4.21 3.49
N ALA A 125 4.32 4.01 4.73
CA ALA A 125 5.05 3.25 5.75
C ALA A 125 4.07 2.40 6.57
N ILE A 126 4.52 1.26 7.05
CA ILE A 126 3.74 0.30 7.86
C ILE A 126 4.27 0.28 9.29
N SER A 127 3.42 -0.12 10.25
CA SER A 127 3.89 -0.45 11.60
C SER A 127 4.71 -1.75 11.56
N ALA A 128 5.91 -1.69 12.11
CA ALA A 128 6.88 -2.77 12.27
C ALA A 128 7.28 -2.92 13.76
N SER A 129 6.29 -2.84 14.63
CA SER A 129 6.44 -3.14 16.06
C SER A 129 7.05 -4.52 16.26
N LYS A 130 7.77 -4.70 17.37
CA LYS A 130 8.48 -5.95 17.65
C LYS A 130 7.56 -7.16 17.51
N ASP A 131 8.03 -8.18 16.79
CA ASP A 131 7.36 -9.45 16.55
C ASP A 131 6.08 -9.39 15.70
N LYS A 132 5.68 -8.22 15.20
CA LYS A 132 4.52 -8.06 14.32
C LYS A 132 4.80 -8.63 12.93
N THR A 133 4.00 -9.59 12.49
CA THR A 133 4.04 -10.06 11.10
C THR A 133 3.49 -9.00 10.15
N VAL A 134 4.23 -8.72 9.09
CA VAL A 134 3.89 -7.71 8.08
C VAL A 134 4.02 -8.26 6.67
N VAL A 135 3.32 -7.62 5.73
CA VAL A 135 3.43 -7.87 4.29
C VAL A 135 3.91 -6.61 3.58
N ILE A 136 4.94 -6.76 2.74
CA ILE A 136 5.57 -5.65 2.00
C ILE A 136 5.55 -5.99 0.51
N PRO A 137 4.64 -5.42 -0.30
CA PRO A 137 4.63 -5.61 -1.75
C PRO A 137 5.82 -4.92 -2.44
N ILE A 138 6.47 -5.63 -3.36
CA ILE A 138 7.63 -5.12 -4.11
C ILE A 138 7.19 -4.63 -5.48
N ASN A 139 6.89 -5.57 -6.38
CA ASN A 139 6.34 -5.30 -7.71
C ASN A 139 5.70 -6.60 -8.24
N MET A 140 5.04 -6.50 -9.40
CA MET A 140 4.27 -7.60 -9.98
C MET A 140 5.10 -8.81 -10.50
N ARG A 141 6.43 -8.68 -10.57
CA ARG A 141 7.36 -9.78 -10.93
C ARG A 141 8.01 -10.39 -9.69
N ASP A 142 8.55 -9.53 -8.83
CA ASP A 142 9.35 -9.94 -7.66
C ASP A 142 8.46 -10.29 -6.45
N GLY A 143 7.18 -9.91 -6.51
CA GLY A 143 6.14 -10.28 -5.56
C GLY A 143 6.17 -9.50 -4.25
N SER A 144 6.05 -10.22 -3.14
CA SER A 144 5.84 -9.63 -1.82
C SER A 144 6.70 -10.31 -0.76
N LEU A 145 7.04 -9.59 0.30
CA LEU A 145 7.75 -10.14 1.45
C LEU A 145 6.77 -10.37 2.61
N ILE A 146 6.89 -11.51 3.28
CA ILE A 146 6.41 -11.68 4.65
C ILE A 146 7.60 -11.45 5.58
N ALA A 147 7.42 -10.56 6.55
CA ALA A 147 8.49 -10.16 7.46
C ALA A 147 7.98 -9.99 8.89
N ARG A 148 8.89 -9.93 9.85
CA ARG A 148 8.64 -9.68 11.26
C ARG A 148 9.23 -8.33 11.67
N GLY A 149 8.43 -7.47 12.29
CA GLY A 149 8.90 -6.19 12.80
C GLY A 149 9.97 -6.35 13.88
N LYS A 150 11.05 -5.57 13.78
CA LYS A 150 12.12 -5.54 14.78
C LYS A 150 11.82 -4.61 15.95
N GLY A 151 10.82 -3.74 15.81
CA GLY A 151 10.48 -2.77 16.84
C GLY A 151 11.54 -1.70 17.06
N ASN A 152 12.18 -1.24 15.98
CA ASN A 152 13.22 -0.24 16.04
C ASN A 152 12.64 1.15 16.41
N ALA A 153 13.08 1.69 17.54
CA ALA A 153 12.58 2.97 18.08
C ALA A 153 13.03 4.18 17.24
N ASP A 154 14.22 4.13 16.63
CA ASP A 154 14.73 5.22 15.77
C ASP A 154 13.85 5.44 14.54
N TRP A 155 13.10 4.40 14.16
CA TRP A 155 12.17 4.39 13.03
C TRP A 155 10.71 4.57 13.44
N ASN A 156 10.43 5.01 14.68
CA ASN A 156 9.08 5.06 15.24
C ASN A 156 8.33 3.72 15.04
N PHE A 157 9.05 2.60 15.25
CA PHE A 157 8.53 1.26 15.09
C PHE A 157 7.88 1.02 13.72
N SER A 158 8.48 1.54 12.64
CA SER A 158 7.92 1.52 11.30
C SER A 158 8.87 0.91 10.27
N ALA A 159 8.32 0.45 9.15
CA ALA A 159 9.06 -0.02 7.98
C ALA A 159 8.46 0.54 6.68
N PRO A 160 9.21 0.54 5.56
CA PRO A 160 8.67 0.89 4.25
C PRO A 160 7.53 -0.07 3.84
N HIS A 161 6.51 0.45 3.16
CA HIS A 161 5.39 -0.38 2.67
C HIS A 161 5.64 -1.09 1.34
N GLY A 162 6.72 -0.77 0.64
CA GLY A 162 7.03 -1.36 -0.65
C GLY A 162 8.23 -0.71 -1.33
N ALA A 163 8.44 -1.09 -2.59
CA ALA A 163 9.64 -0.75 -3.35
C ALA A 163 9.87 0.74 -3.60
N GLY A 164 8.82 1.56 -3.60
CA GLY A 164 8.93 2.94 -4.09
C GLY A 164 9.24 2.98 -5.60
N ARG A 165 8.89 4.09 -6.24
CA ARG A 165 9.06 4.25 -7.69
C ARG A 165 10.41 4.87 -8.01
N LEU A 166 11.08 4.33 -9.02
CA LEU A 166 12.25 4.92 -9.68
C LEU A 166 11.83 5.92 -10.75
N LEU A 167 10.74 5.63 -11.48
CA LEU A 167 10.26 6.44 -12.60
C LEU A 167 8.90 7.09 -12.32
N SER A 168 8.76 8.32 -12.79
CA SER A 168 7.45 8.96 -12.91
C SER A 168 6.56 8.18 -13.88
N ARG A 169 5.23 8.36 -13.79
CA ARG A 169 4.31 7.68 -14.71
C ARG A 169 4.51 8.09 -16.17
N GLY A 170 4.83 9.37 -16.42
CA GLY A 170 5.12 9.87 -17.76
C GLY A 170 6.39 9.25 -18.32
N SER A 171 7.48 9.32 -17.56
CA SER A 171 8.79 8.77 -17.97
C SER A 171 8.75 7.27 -18.23
N ALA A 172 7.95 6.52 -17.46
CA ALA A 172 7.78 5.09 -17.67
C ALA A 172 7.19 4.77 -19.05
N LYS A 173 6.22 5.57 -19.54
CA LYS A 173 5.61 5.37 -20.86
C LYS A 173 6.55 5.72 -22.02
N GLU A 174 7.54 6.56 -21.78
CA GLU A 174 8.53 6.96 -22.79
C GLU A 174 9.72 5.98 -22.86
N LEU A 175 10.14 5.45 -21.71
CA LEU A 175 11.38 4.67 -21.59
C LEU A 175 11.19 3.16 -21.67
N ILE A 176 10.00 2.65 -21.35
CA ILE A 176 9.76 1.21 -21.25
C ILE A 176 9.05 0.70 -22.49
N SER A 177 9.62 -0.29 -23.15
CA SER A 177 8.93 -0.97 -24.24
C SER A 177 7.97 -2.05 -23.73
N ILE A 178 6.88 -2.28 -24.47
CA ILE A 178 5.94 -3.37 -24.16
C ILE A 178 6.59 -4.76 -24.30
N ALA A 179 7.61 -4.90 -25.16
CA ALA A 179 8.35 -6.15 -25.34
C ALA A 179 9.16 -6.50 -24.08
N GLU A 180 9.92 -5.54 -23.55
CA GLU A 180 10.68 -5.72 -22.30
C GLU A 180 9.75 -5.96 -21.12
N TYR A 181 8.61 -5.26 -21.06
CA TYR A 181 7.62 -5.49 -20.02
C TYR A 181 7.07 -6.94 -20.08
N LYS A 182 6.65 -7.41 -21.27
CA LYS A 182 6.19 -8.79 -21.45
C LYS A 182 7.26 -9.83 -21.07
N GLU A 183 8.50 -9.63 -21.49
CA GLU A 183 9.58 -10.55 -21.14
C GLU A 183 9.86 -10.55 -19.64
N SER A 184 9.84 -9.39 -18.98
CA SER A 184 10.03 -9.29 -17.53
C SER A 184 8.97 -10.02 -16.70
N MET A 185 7.79 -10.24 -17.28
CA MET A 185 6.65 -10.91 -16.65
C MET A 185 6.59 -12.41 -16.94
N LYS A 186 7.56 -12.97 -17.68
CA LYS A 186 7.59 -14.39 -18.01
C LYS A 186 7.60 -15.24 -16.74
N GLY A 187 6.65 -16.17 -16.65
CA GLY A 187 6.42 -17.00 -15.45
C GLY A 187 5.35 -16.46 -14.50
N VAL A 188 4.88 -15.22 -14.69
CA VAL A 188 3.75 -14.64 -13.96
C VAL A 188 2.59 -14.42 -14.92
N PHE A 189 1.46 -15.09 -14.67
CA PHE A 189 0.27 -14.88 -15.49
C PHE A 189 -0.37 -13.53 -15.18
N SER A 190 -0.54 -12.68 -16.19
CA SER A 190 -1.29 -11.43 -16.03
C SER A 190 -1.99 -11.03 -17.32
N SER A 191 -3.29 -10.73 -17.22
CA SER A 191 -4.08 -10.17 -18.32
C SER A 191 -3.91 -8.65 -18.48
N CYS A 192 -3.10 -8.03 -17.63
CA CYS A 192 -2.95 -6.57 -17.54
C CYS A 192 -1.66 -6.05 -18.18
N VAL A 193 -0.86 -6.91 -18.81
CA VAL A 193 0.40 -6.53 -19.46
C VAL A 193 0.11 -5.93 -20.84
N ASN A 194 -0.07 -4.62 -20.88
CA ASN A 194 -0.39 -3.85 -22.09
C ASN A 194 0.25 -2.45 -22.01
N GLU A 195 0.17 -1.68 -23.11
CA GLU A 195 0.78 -0.36 -23.24
C GLU A 195 0.24 0.68 -22.25
N SER A 196 -1.03 0.57 -21.84
CA SER A 196 -1.61 1.51 -20.89
C SER A 196 -1.10 1.31 -19.46
N MET A 197 -0.45 0.17 -19.18
CA MET A 197 0.06 -0.22 -17.86
C MET A 197 1.60 -0.21 -17.77
N LEU A 198 2.30 0.42 -18.72
CA LEU A 198 3.77 0.55 -18.68
C LEU A 198 4.26 1.28 -17.43
N ASP A 199 3.47 2.21 -16.91
CA ASP A 199 3.77 2.94 -15.68
C ASP A 199 3.63 2.09 -14.41
N GLU A 200 3.26 0.83 -14.55
CA GLU A 200 3.12 -0.14 -13.46
C GLU A 200 4.02 -1.37 -13.63
N SER A 201 4.88 -1.37 -14.66
CA SER A 201 5.86 -2.41 -14.97
C SER A 201 6.85 -2.67 -13.82
N PRO A 202 7.38 -3.90 -13.64
CA PRO A 202 8.42 -4.17 -12.65
C PRO A 202 9.60 -3.19 -12.68
N MET A 203 9.95 -2.69 -13.88
CA MET A 203 11.08 -1.79 -14.10
C MET A 203 10.89 -0.38 -13.51
N VAL A 204 9.65 0.02 -13.16
CA VAL A 204 9.43 1.34 -12.52
C VAL A 204 9.69 1.31 -11.02
N TYR A 205 9.87 0.13 -10.43
CA TYR A 205 10.05 -0.07 -9.01
C TYR A 205 11.49 -0.45 -8.69
N LYS A 206 11.92 -0.18 -7.45
CA LYS A 206 13.21 -0.67 -6.95
C LYS A 206 13.28 -2.19 -6.96
N SER A 207 14.48 -2.73 -7.12
CA SER A 207 14.71 -4.18 -7.09
C SER A 207 14.50 -4.74 -5.68
N MET A 208 14.22 -6.05 -5.62
CA MET A 208 14.17 -6.79 -4.35
C MET A 208 15.46 -6.58 -3.53
N GLU A 209 16.63 -6.63 -4.18
CA GLU A 209 17.93 -6.48 -3.53
C GLU A 209 18.13 -5.09 -2.91
N GLU A 210 17.71 -4.01 -3.60
CA GLU A 210 17.82 -2.66 -3.04
C GLU A 210 16.92 -2.48 -1.81
N ILE A 211 15.75 -3.14 -1.77
CA ILE A 211 14.82 -3.02 -0.65
C ILE A 211 15.31 -3.85 0.52
N THR A 212 15.65 -5.12 0.28
CA THR A 212 16.12 -6.04 1.32
C THR A 212 17.39 -5.53 2.01
N SER A 213 18.29 -4.87 1.28
CA SER A 213 19.48 -4.21 1.86
C SER A 213 19.18 -3.00 2.73
N ARG A 214 17.98 -2.38 2.62
CA ARG A 214 17.61 -1.14 3.34
C ARG A 214 16.60 -1.34 4.46
N ILE A 215 15.83 -2.42 4.44
CA ILE A 215 14.80 -2.68 5.45
C ILE A 215 15.33 -3.47 6.66
N GLY A 216 16.60 -3.89 6.62
CA GLY A 216 17.23 -4.74 7.63
C GLY A 216 17.14 -4.19 9.05
N ASP A 217 17.14 -2.88 9.26
CA ASP A 217 17.01 -2.29 10.60
C ASP A 217 15.56 -2.30 11.13
N THR A 218 14.58 -2.50 10.25
CA THR A 218 13.16 -2.35 10.53
C THR A 218 12.42 -3.68 10.63
N VAL A 219 12.81 -4.66 9.82
CA VAL A 219 12.16 -5.99 9.76
C VAL A 219 13.16 -7.11 9.53
N GLU A 220 12.79 -8.30 9.98
CA GLU A 220 13.41 -9.59 9.64
C GLU A 220 12.57 -10.27 8.56
N ILE A 221 13.17 -10.61 7.41
CA ILE A 221 12.44 -11.27 6.32
C ILE A 221 12.23 -12.74 6.69
N LEU A 222 10.97 -13.19 6.63
CA LEU A 222 10.59 -14.57 6.93
C LEU A 222 10.38 -15.41 5.68
N SER A 223 9.81 -14.83 4.62
CA SER A 223 9.49 -15.52 3.37
C SER A 223 9.36 -14.53 2.21
N ILE A 224 9.69 -15.01 1.01
CA ILE A 224 9.52 -14.30 -0.26
C ILE A 224 8.40 -14.98 -1.06
N LEU A 225 7.31 -14.24 -1.26
CA LEU A 225 6.15 -14.69 -2.03
C LEU A 225 6.38 -14.43 -3.52
N LYS A 226 6.57 -15.49 -4.30
CA LYS A 226 6.76 -15.43 -5.75
C LYS A 226 5.41 -15.39 -6.48
N PRO A 227 5.13 -14.37 -7.32
CA PRO A 227 3.86 -14.27 -8.02
C PRO A 227 3.66 -15.41 -9.02
N LEU A 228 2.45 -15.96 -9.04
CA LEU A 228 1.96 -16.87 -10.09
C LEU A 228 0.92 -16.16 -10.97
N TYR A 229 0.14 -15.28 -10.36
CA TYR A 229 -0.91 -14.51 -11.00
C TYR A 229 -0.87 -13.08 -10.50
N ASN A 230 -0.98 -12.10 -11.39
CA ASN A 230 -1.15 -10.70 -11.02
C ASN A 230 -2.25 -10.03 -11.84
N TYR A 231 -3.17 -9.35 -11.16
CA TYR A 231 -4.20 -8.54 -11.77
C TYR A 231 -4.20 -7.14 -11.19
N LYS A 232 -4.14 -6.14 -12.08
CA LYS A 232 -4.34 -4.73 -11.76
C LYS A 232 -5.60 -4.26 -12.48
N ALA A 233 -6.54 -3.68 -11.74
CA ALA A 233 -7.64 -2.99 -12.40
C ALA A 233 -7.05 -1.76 -13.11
N GLY A 234 -7.35 -1.62 -14.40
CA GLY A 234 -6.91 -0.46 -15.19
C GLY A 234 -7.35 0.87 -14.56
N SER A 235 -6.66 1.94 -14.96
CA SER A 235 -6.99 3.32 -14.57
C SER A 235 -8.39 3.72 -15.02
#